data_AF-A0AAV5YGQ2-F1
#
_entry.id   AF-A0AAV5YGQ2-F1
#
_cell.length_a   1.000
_cell.length_b   1.000
_cell.length_c   1.000
_cell.angle_alpha   90.00
_cell.angle_beta   90.00
_cell.angle_gamma   90.00
#
_symmetry.space_group_name_H-M   'P 1'
#
loop_
_entity.id
_entity.type
_entity.pdbx_description
1 polymer ?
#
loop_
_entity_poly.entity_id
_entity_poly.type
_entity_poly.pdbx_seq_one_letter_code
_entity_poly.pdbx_strand_id
1 'polypeptide(L)' 'MKGIAVALLLLATAPLYADYTPFYLGLLTEVLVFGLFALAYDVLLGGTGVLSLGHSAFLGVAAYTTGILLARWRTP' A
#
# COMPACT_ATOMS: atom_id res chain seq x y z
N MET A 1 9.19 -21.75 -2.37
CA MET A 1 10.31 -20.86 -1.99
C MET A 1 10.94 -20.16 -3.20
N LYS A 2 11.38 -20.86 -4.25
CA LYS A 2 11.98 -20.24 -5.46
C LYS A 2 11.08 -19.21 -6.17
N GLY A 3 9.77 -19.48 -6.28
CA GLY A 3 8.81 -18.55 -6.91
C GLY A 3 8.59 -17.23 -6.15
N ILE A 4 8.63 -17.28 -4.81
CA ILE A 4 8.46 -16.08 -3.97
C ILE A 4 9.70 -15.18 -4.09
N ALA A 5 10.90 -15.77 -4.08
CA ALA A 5 12.14 -15.03 -4.28
C ALA A 5 12.20 -14.35 -5.65
N VAL A 6 11.72 -15.02 -6.71
CA VAL A 6 11.64 -14.43 -8.05
C VAL A 6 10.60 -13.30 -8.11
N ALA A 7 9.44 -13.47 -7.50
CA ALA A 7 8.42 -12.44 -7.43
C ALA A 7 8.89 -11.19 -6.66
N LEU A 8 9.62 -11.37 -5.55
CA LEU A 8 10.22 -10.28 -4.79
C LEU A 8 11.32 -9.55 -5.58
N LEU A 9 12.17 -10.28 -6.30
CA LEU A 9 13.20 -9.69 -7.17
C LEU A 9 12.60 -8.90 -8.33
N LEU A 10 11.55 -9.42 -8.96
CA LEU A 10 10.83 -8.73 -10.02
C LEU A 10 10.14 -7.46 -9.49
N LEU A 11 9.50 -7.53 -8.32
CA LEU A 11 8.84 -6.37 -7.72
C LEU A 11 9.82 -5.29 -7.24
N ALA A 12 10.99 -5.68 -6.72
CA ALA A 12 12.04 -4.76 -6.30
C ALA A 12 12.72 -4.05 -7.48
N THR A 13 12.80 -4.71 -8.64
CA THR A 13 13.38 -4.13 -9.86
C THR A 13 12.34 -3.45 -10.75
N ALA A 14 11.05 -3.74 -10.58
CA ALA A 14 9.95 -3.09 -11.29
C ALA A 14 10.00 -1.55 -11.31
N PRO A 15 10.31 -0.82 -10.22
CA PRO A 15 10.38 0.65 -10.27
C PRO A 15 11.53 1.20 -11.11
N LEU A 16 12.53 0.38 -11.47
CA LEU A 16 13.64 0.79 -12.35
C LEU A 16 13.26 0.71 -13.85
N TYR A 17 12.25 -0.09 -14.19
CA TYR A 17 11.82 -0.34 -15.57
C TYR A 17 10.40 0.17 -15.87
N ALA A 18 9.70 0.69 -14.86
CA ALA A 18 8.42 1.34 -15.06
C ALA A 18 8.66 2.66 -15.79
N ASP A 19 8.45 2.67 -17.11
CA ASP A 19 8.25 3.90 -17.86
C ASP A 19 7.27 4.77 -17.07
N TYR A 20 7.68 5.99 -16.70
CA TYR A 20 7.06 6.88 -15.70
C TYR A 20 5.68 7.43 -16.11
N THR A 21 4.84 6.62 -16.73
CA THR A 21 3.43 6.91 -16.89
C THR A 21 2.79 6.91 -15.51
N PRO A 22 2.10 7.99 -15.09
CA PRO A 22 1.58 8.15 -13.73
C PRO A 22 0.64 7.00 -13.30
N PHE A 23 0.00 6.35 -14.27
CA PHE A 23 -0.83 5.17 -14.04
C PHE A 23 -0.04 3.96 -13.52
N TYR A 24 1.04 3.56 -14.21
CA TYR A 24 1.83 2.38 -13.82
C TYR A 24 2.56 2.61 -12.50
N LEU A 25 3.04 3.85 -12.28
CA LEU A 25 3.68 4.22 -11.03
C LEU A 25 2.67 4.13 -9.87
N GLY A 26 1.47 4.71 -10.04
CA GLY A 26 0.39 4.61 -9.06
C GLY A 26 0.03 3.17 -8.70
N LEU A 27 -0.19 2.33 -9.73
CA LEU A 27 -0.51 0.90 -9.56
C LEU A 27 0.60 0.15 -8.81
N LEU A 28 1.88 0.42 -9.14
CA LEU A 28 3.02 -0.20 -8.47
C LEU A 28 3.08 0.19 -6.99
N THR A 29 2.85 1.47 -6.65
CA THR A 29 2.76 1.92 -5.25
C THR A 29 1.64 1.21 -4.51
N GLU A 30 0.47 1.05 -5.12
CA GLU A 30 -0.68 0.42 -4.49
C GLU A 30 -0.40 -1.07 -4.19
N VAL A 31 0.19 -1.78 -5.15
CA VAL A 31 0.65 -3.18 -4.97
C VAL A 31 1.68 -3.30 -3.85
N LEU A 32 2.66 -2.40 -3.78
CA LEU A 32 3.68 -2.39 -2.73
C LEU A 32 3.07 -2.12 -1.34
N VAL A 33 2.15 -1.16 -1.24
CA VAL A 33 1.47 -0.83 0.02
C VAL A 33 0.65 -2.02 0.52
N PHE A 34 -0.16 -2.65 -0.34
CA PHE A 34 -0.95 -3.82 0.05
C PHE A 34 -0.08 -5.05 0.33
N GLY A 35 1.01 -5.25 -0.41
CA GLY A 35 1.97 -6.33 -0.15
C GLY A 35 2.65 -6.18 1.21
N LEU A 36 3.08 -4.96 1.57
CA LEU A 36 3.67 -4.67 2.87
C LEU A 36 2.64 -4.82 3.99
N PHE A 37 1.39 -4.38 3.76
CA PHE A 37 0.30 -4.57 4.69
C PHE A 37 0.03 -6.06 4.96
N ALA A 38 0.00 -6.90 3.93
CA ALA A 38 -0.19 -8.34 4.07
C ALA A 38 0.95 -9.01 4.89
N LEU A 39 2.20 -8.60 4.65
CA LEU A 39 3.35 -9.08 5.44
C LEU A 39 3.26 -8.65 6.90
N ALA A 40 2.94 -7.38 7.17
CA ALA A 40 2.76 -6.89 8.54
C ALA A 40 1.60 -7.60 9.24
N TYR A 41 0.51 -7.88 8.51
CA TYR A 41 -0.65 -8.61 9.02
C TYR A 41 -0.30 -10.06 9.37
N ASP A 42 0.44 -10.78 8.51
CA ASP A 42 0.91 -12.14 8.79
C ASP A 42 1.81 -12.19 10.04
N VAL A 43 2.71 -11.23 10.20
CA VAL A 43 3.59 -11.14 11.37
C VAL A 43 2.79 -10.87 12.65
N LEU A 44 1.89 -9.88 12.65
CA LEU A 44 1.14 -9.49 13.84
C LEU A 44 0.08 -10.53 14.20
N LEU A 45 -0.77 -10.91 13.24
CA LEU A 45 -1.87 -11.83 13.49
C LEU A 45 -1.39 -13.28 13.58
N GLY A 46 -0.50 -13.70 12.69
CA GLY A 46 0.02 -15.07 12.64
C GLY A 46 1.07 -15.36 13.72
N GLY A 47 1.89 -14.37 14.09
CA GLY A 47 2.94 -14.55 15.09
C GLY A 47 2.49 -14.27 16.53
N THR A 48 1.66 -13.24 16.73
CA THR A 48 1.32 -12.75 18.09
C THR A 48 -0.17 -12.82 18.43
N GLY A 49 -1.05 -13.04 17.44
CA GLY A 49 -2.51 -13.11 17.65
C GLY A 49 -3.16 -11.79 18.09
N VAL A 50 -2.39 -10.70 18.20
CA VAL A 50 -2.85 -9.38 18.61
C VAL A 50 -2.73 -8.40 17.45
N LEU A 51 -3.87 -7.97 16.92
CA LEU A 51 -3.94 -6.93 15.89
C LEU A 51 -4.80 -5.77 16.38
N SER A 52 -4.19 -4.59 16.46
CA SER A 52 -4.88 -3.34 16.78
C SER A 52 -4.73 -2.36 15.63
N LEU A 53 -5.80 -2.20 14.82
CA LEU A 53 -5.87 -1.21 13.74
C LEU A 53 -6.53 0.11 14.19
N GLY A 54 -6.85 0.26 15.48
CA GLY A 54 -7.73 1.31 15.97
C GLY A 54 -7.29 2.73 15.57
N HIS A 55 -6.05 3.10 15.89
CA HIS A 55 -5.53 4.44 15.57
C HIS A 55 -5.31 4.65 14.05
N SER A 56 -4.86 3.61 13.34
CA SER A 56 -4.61 3.69 11.91
C SER A 56 -5.90 3.84 11.09
N ALA A 57 -7.00 3.23 11.55
CA ALA A 57 -8.30 3.35 10.90
C ALA A 57 -8.82 4.79 10.91
N PHE A 58 -8.67 5.52 12.03
CA PHE A 58 -9.08 6.93 12.11
C PHE A 58 -8.28 7.83 11.16
N LEU A 59 -6.98 7.60 11.03
CA LEU A 59 -6.14 8.34 10.07
C LEU A 59 -6.55 8.07 8.62
N GLY A 60 -6.85 6.82 8.28
CA GLY A 60 -7.33 6.45 6.94
C GLY A 60 -8.66 7.13 6.59
N VAL A 61 -9.63 7.10 7.52
CA VAL A 61 -10.93 7.76 7.34
C VAL A 61 -10.78 9.27 7.20
N ALA A 62 -9.94 9.91 8.01
CA ALA A 62 -9.67 11.34 7.91
C ALA A 62 -9.04 11.70 6.55
N ALA A 63 -8.00 10.99 6.12
CA ALA A 63 -7.35 11.23 4.84
C ALA A 63 -8.29 11.05 3.63
N TYR A 64 -9.11 9.99 3.64
CA TYR A 64 -10.09 9.75 2.58
C TYR A 64 -11.18 10.83 2.54
N THR A 65 -11.66 11.25 3.72
CA THR A 65 -12.65 12.33 3.84
C THR A 65 -12.08 13.65 3.31
N THR A 66 -10.85 14.01 3.70
CA THR A 66 -10.14 15.18 3.19
C THR A 66 -9.94 15.10 1.68
N GLY A 67 -9.56 13.94 1.15
CA GLY A 67 -9.41 13.73 -0.30
C GLY A 67 -10.70 13.96 -1.08
N ILE A 68 -11.83 13.44 -0.59
CA ILE A 68 -13.16 13.68 -1.19
C ILE A 68 -13.53 15.16 -1.12
N LEU A 69 -13.32 15.80 0.02
CA LEU A 69 -13.62 17.21 0.19
C LEU A 69 -12.81 18.06 -0.78
N LEU A 70 -11.50 17.80 -0.91
CA LEU A 70 -10.65 18.51 -1.87
C LEU A 70 -11.02 18.24 -3.33
N ALA A 71 -11.42 17.01 -3.66
CA ALA A 71 -11.85 16.66 -5.02
C ALA A 71 -13.19 17.30 -5.40
N ARG A 72 -14.12 17.44 -4.43
CA ARG A 72 -15.45 18.01 -4.66
C ARG A 72 -15.48 19.53 -4.52
N TRP A 73 -14.73 20.06 -3.56
CA TRP A 73 -14.62 21.47 -3.26
C TRP A 73 -13.23 21.90 -3.69
N ARG A 74 -13.14 22.52 -4.88
CA ARG A 74 -11.93 23.17 -5.40
C ARG A 74 -11.60 24.45 -4.62
N THR A 75 -11.53 24.38 -3.29
CA THR A 75 -10.87 25.44 -2.52
C THR A 75 -9.37 25.41 -2.85
N PRO A 76 -8.75 26.56 -3.13
CA PRO A 76 -7.36 26.65 -3.58
C PRO A 76 -6.36 26.05 -2.58
#